data_AF-A0A4Y2PK57-F1
#
_entry.id   AF-A0A4Y2PK57-F1
#
_cell.length_a   1.000
_cell.length_b   1.000
_cell.length_c   1.000
_cell.angle_alpha   90.00
_cell.angle_beta   90.00
_cell.angle_gamma   90.00
#
_symmetry.space_group_name_H-M   'P 1'
#
loop_
_entity.id
_entity.type
_entity.pdbx_description
1 polymer ?
#
loop_
_entity_poly.entity_id
_entity_poly.type
_entity_poly.pdbx_seq_one_letter_code
_entity_poly.pdbx_strand_id
1 'polypeptide(L)'
;MPSLRSRKRAKNRQGKSVTGRTPAETFSDRTLRFPCGILFGRPRDTPPSPTNSEARLESVQASAGEQVELSRERMKIRYDSSATDHHFTEGDLVWMYNPKQRRGLSPKLQQNWEGPYTVVKKLNDVVYRVHRSPNAKPKVIHINRLAPYRATDNSSM
;
A
#
# COMPACT_ATOMS: atom_id res chain seq x y z
N MET A 1 13.69 -18.01 19.31
CA MET A 1 13.22 -16.68 18.83
C MET A 1 14.38 -15.97 18.12
N PRO A 2 14.30 -15.64 16.82
CA PRO A 2 15.41 -14.94 16.14
C PRO A 2 15.50 -13.49 16.63
N SER A 3 16.71 -13.07 17.05
CA SER A 3 17.01 -11.71 17.52
C SER A 3 16.61 -10.64 16.50
N LEU A 4 15.97 -9.55 16.98
CA LEU A 4 15.57 -8.37 16.19
C LEU A 4 16.74 -7.78 15.38
N ARG A 5 17.97 -7.92 15.87
CA ARG A 5 19.19 -7.44 15.20
C ARG A 5 19.48 -8.22 13.91
N SER A 6 19.20 -9.52 13.90
CA SER A 6 19.37 -10.38 12.72
C SER A 6 18.35 -10.02 11.62
N ARG A 7 17.09 -9.75 12.00
CA ARG A 7 16.03 -9.36 11.05
C ARG A 7 16.28 -8.00 10.38
N LYS A 8 16.82 -7.01 11.10
CA LYS A 8 17.18 -5.70 10.52
C LYS A 8 18.28 -5.83 9.45
N ARG A 9 19.31 -6.64 9.71
CA ARG A 9 20.42 -6.88 8.77
C ARG A 9 19.96 -7.56 7.47
N ALA A 10 19.00 -8.48 7.56
CA ALA A 10 18.42 -9.14 6.39
C ALA A 10 17.64 -8.18 5.49
N LYS A 11 16.80 -7.30 6.06
CA LYS A 11 16.03 -6.31 5.29
C LYS A 11 16.90 -5.24 4.62
N ASN A 12 18.02 -4.88 5.23
CA ASN A 12 18.96 -3.88 4.68
C ASN A 12 19.72 -4.38 3.43
N ARG A 13 19.74 -5.70 3.21
CA ARG A 13 20.47 -6.38 2.13
C ARG A 13 19.56 -6.86 1.00
N GLN A 14 18.25 -6.68 1.13
CA GLN A 14 17.30 -7.02 0.06
C GLN A 14 17.12 -5.81 -0.86
N GLY A 15 17.22 -6.05 -2.16
CA GLY A 15 16.99 -5.03 -3.18
C GLY A 15 15.55 -4.53 -3.15
N LYS A 16 15.36 -3.22 -3.32
CA LYS A 16 14.03 -2.66 -3.53
C LYS A 16 13.59 -2.92 -4.97
N SER A 17 12.40 -3.47 -5.16
CA SER A 17 11.85 -3.75 -6.50
C SER A 17 11.85 -2.51 -7.41
N VAL A 18 11.54 -1.33 -6.85
CA VAL A 18 11.49 -0.06 -7.59
C VAL A 18 12.87 0.44 -8.02
N THR A 19 13.87 0.29 -7.17
CA THR A 19 15.20 0.90 -7.36
C THR A 19 16.23 -0.12 -7.89
N GLY A 20 15.92 -1.41 -7.83
CA GLY A 20 16.85 -2.52 -8.10
C GLY A 20 18.01 -2.65 -7.11
N ARG A 21 18.23 -1.65 -6.24
CA ARG A 21 19.36 -1.57 -5.31
C ARG A 21 18.94 -1.87 -3.87
N THR A 22 19.89 -2.37 -3.11
CA THR A 22 19.75 -2.56 -1.67
C THR A 22 19.91 -1.22 -0.95
N PRO A 23 19.22 -0.98 0.17
CA PRO A 23 19.43 0.24 0.94
C PRO A 23 20.90 0.45 1.34
N ALA A 24 21.64 -0.65 1.59
CA ALA A 24 23.07 -0.58 1.87
C ALA A 24 23.91 0.01 0.72
N GLU A 25 23.55 -0.25 -0.53
CA GLU A 25 24.23 0.30 -1.72
C GLU A 25 23.85 1.76 -1.96
N THR A 26 22.64 2.18 -1.58
CA THR A 26 22.20 3.57 -1.69
C THR A 26 22.85 4.47 -0.62
N PHE A 27 23.13 3.95 0.57
CA PHE A 27 23.68 4.72 1.69
C PHE A 27 25.18 4.55 1.92
N SER A 28 25.85 3.60 1.28
CA SER A 28 27.27 3.35 1.50
C SER A 28 27.97 2.87 0.22
N ASP A 29 29.10 3.50 -0.10
CA ASP A 29 29.99 3.08 -1.21
C ASP A 29 30.62 1.70 -1.01
N ARG A 30 30.43 1.15 0.19
CA ARG A 30 31.02 -0.11 0.61
C ARG A 30 29.91 -1.16 0.62
N THR A 31 30.03 -2.13 -0.28
CA THR A 31 29.25 -3.37 -0.21
C THR A 31 29.39 -3.98 1.19
N LEU A 32 28.28 -4.12 1.92
CA LEU A 32 28.28 -4.69 3.28
C LEU A 32 28.90 -6.08 3.25
N ARG A 33 30.13 -6.23 3.78
CA ARG A 33 30.85 -7.51 3.74
C ARG A 33 30.04 -8.63 4.40
N PHE A 34 29.99 -9.77 3.73
CA PHE A 34 29.49 -11.01 4.31
C PHE A 34 30.51 -11.55 5.33
N PRO A 35 30.08 -12.33 6.34
CA PRO A 35 31.01 -12.99 7.25
C PRO A 35 32.08 -13.78 6.51
N CYS A 36 31.73 -14.45 5.40
CA CYS A 36 32.71 -15.13 4.54
C CYS A 36 33.73 -14.16 3.91
N GLY A 37 33.31 -12.99 3.43
CA GLY A 37 34.22 -11.99 2.84
C GLY A 37 35.12 -11.26 3.85
N ILE A 38 34.89 -11.46 5.16
CA ILE A 38 35.82 -11.06 6.22
C ILE A 38 36.81 -12.20 6.50
N LEU A 39 36.32 -13.44 6.56
CA LEU A 39 37.13 -14.63 6.84
C LEU A 39 38.12 -14.96 5.72
N PHE A 40 37.75 -14.79 4.46
CA PHE A 40 38.57 -15.19 3.30
C PHE A 40 39.34 -14.05 2.63
N GLY A 41 39.15 -12.80 3.09
CA GLY A 41 39.82 -11.63 2.51
C GLY A 41 39.42 -11.34 1.05
N ARG A 42 39.99 -10.27 0.47
CA ARG A 42 39.84 -9.89 -0.95
C ARG A 42 41.13 -10.33 -1.69
N PRO A 43 41.06 -10.96 -2.87
CA PRO A 43 42.26 -11.16 -3.69
C PRO A 43 42.89 -9.80 -4.02
N ARG A 44 44.21 -9.71 -3.93
CA ARG A 44 44.99 -8.46 -3.93
C ARG A 44 45.09 -7.77 -5.30
N ASP A 45 44.59 -8.38 -6.37
CA ASP A 45 44.96 -7.99 -7.73
C ASP A 45 44.07 -6.91 -8.36
N THR A 46 43.13 -6.32 -7.62
CA THR A 46 42.37 -5.16 -8.10
C THR A 46 42.90 -3.89 -7.44
N PRO A 47 43.47 -2.93 -8.19
CA PRO A 47 43.95 -1.69 -7.62
C PRO A 47 42.80 -0.98 -6.86
N PRO A 48 43.08 -0.34 -5.72
CA PRO A 48 42.09 0.46 -5.04
C PRO A 48 41.74 1.63 -5.96
N SER A 49 40.54 1.61 -6.56
CA SER A 49 40.00 2.77 -7.27
C SER A 49 39.95 3.94 -6.29
N PRO A 50 40.72 5.02 -6.51
CA PRO A 50 40.67 6.18 -5.65
C PRO A 50 39.83 7.31 -6.29
N THR A 51 39.27 8.14 -5.41
CA THR A 51 38.94 9.57 -5.66
C THR A 51 37.61 9.95 -6.33
N ASN A 52 36.61 9.07 -6.44
CA ASN A 52 35.24 9.57 -6.66
C ASN A 52 34.15 8.69 -6.05
N SER A 53 34.33 8.30 -4.79
CA SER A 53 33.33 7.55 -4.03
C SER A 53 32.07 8.40 -3.81
N GLU A 54 32.25 9.68 -3.46
CA GLU A 54 31.15 10.59 -3.16
C GLU A 54 30.27 10.91 -4.38
N ALA A 55 30.82 11.30 -5.55
CA ALA A 55 29.95 11.57 -6.71
C ALA A 55 29.36 10.28 -7.32
N ARG A 56 29.99 9.11 -7.07
CA ARG A 56 29.37 7.82 -7.38
C ARG A 56 28.17 7.54 -6.46
N LEU A 57 28.22 7.87 -5.18
CA LEU A 57 27.04 7.80 -4.31
C LEU A 57 25.98 8.78 -4.72
N GLU A 58 26.33 10.03 -4.99
CA GLU A 58 25.38 11.06 -5.39
C GLU A 58 24.66 10.64 -6.67
N SER A 59 25.36 10.13 -7.68
CA SER A 59 24.72 9.59 -8.89
C SER A 59 23.88 8.34 -8.62
N VAL A 60 24.30 7.45 -7.71
CA VAL A 60 23.51 6.28 -7.28
C VAL A 60 22.24 6.69 -6.54
N GLN A 61 22.30 7.74 -5.72
CA GLN A 61 21.18 8.27 -4.96
C GLN A 61 20.22 9.08 -5.84
N ALA A 62 20.74 9.91 -6.75
CA ALA A 62 19.95 10.65 -7.72
C ALA A 62 19.17 9.69 -8.64
N SER A 63 19.85 8.72 -9.25
CA SER A 63 19.20 7.69 -10.08
C SER A 63 18.18 6.86 -9.28
N ALA A 64 18.46 6.57 -8.01
CA ALA A 64 17.51 5.89 -7.14
C ALA A 64 16.26 6.74 -6.84
N GLY A 65 16.45 8.04 -6.61
CA GLY A 65 15.37 9.00 -6.38
C GLY A 65 14.47 9.16 -7.61
N GLU A 66 15.06 9.31 -8.79
CA GLU A 66 14.33 9.40 -10.06
C GLU A 66 13.46 8.16 -10.30
N GLN A 67 14.00 6.95 -10.08
CA GLN A 67 13.23 5.71 -10.24
C GLN A 67 12.06 5.61 -9.25
N VAL A 68 12.25 6.10 -8.01
CA VAL A 68 11.18 6.17 -7.01
C VAL A 68 10.09 7.14 -7.46
N GLU A 69 10.46 8.32 -7.98
CA GLU A 69 9.50 9.32 -8.42
C GLU A 69 8.73 8.85 -9.66
N LEU A 70 9.42 8.29 -10.66
CA LEU A 70 8.78 7.69 -11.84
C LEU A 70 7.84 6.54 -11.46
N SER A 71 8.24 5.70 -10.49
CA SER A 71 7.36 4.64 -10.00
C SER A 71 6.15 5.20 -9.25
N ARG A 72 6.32 6.29 -8.50
CA ARG A 72 5.24 6.97 -7.79
C ARG A 72 4.25 7.58 -8.77
N GLU A 73 4.73 8.25 -9.81
CA GLU A 73 3.91 8.84 -10.87
C GLU A 73 3.14 7.77 -11.64
N ARG A 74 3.81 6.69 -12.07
CA ARG A 74 3.14 5.55 -12.71
C ARG A 74 2.08 4.92 -11.82
N MET A 75 2.32 4.85 -10.52
CA MET A 75 1.35 4.33 -9.56
C MET A 75 0.16 5.28 -9.40
N LYS A 76 0.41 6.59 -9.33
CA LYS A 76 -0.61 7.64 -9.28
C LYS A 76 -1.51 7.57 -10.51
N ILE A 77 -0.95 7.59 -11.72
CA ILE A 77 -1.71 7.52 -12.98
C ILE A 77 -2.59 6.26 -13.00
N ARG A 78 -2.04 5.11 -12.61
CA ARG A 78 -2.79 3.86 -12.58
C ARG A 78 -3.96 3.94 -11.60
N TYR A 79 -3.71 4.46 -10.40
CA TYR A 79 -4.74 4.61 -9.38
C TYR A 79 -5.84 5.58 -9.84
N ASP A 80 -5.46 6.77 -10.31
CA ASP A 80 -6.38 7.81 -10.77
C ASP A 80 -7.21 7.32 -11.97
N SER A 81 -6.62 6.55 -12.91
CA SER A 81 -7.35 5.96 -14.05
C SER A 81 -8.40 4.91 -13.64
N SER A 82 -8.21 4.27 -12.49
CA SER A 82 -9.10 3.22 -11.97
C SER A 82 -10.12 3.76 -10.96
N ALA A 83 -10.00 5.03 -10.56
CA ALA A 83 -10.90 5.65 -9.62
C ALA A 83 -12.26 5.83 -10.30
N THR A 84 -13.23 5.01 -9.89
CA THR A 84 -14.60 5.14 -10.39
C THR A 84 -15.29 6.25 -9.64
N ASP A 85 -15.73 7.27 -10.37
CA ASP A 85 -16.39 8.44 -9.80
C ASP A 85 -17.84 8.11 -9.45
N HIS A 86 -18.04 7.47 -8.30
CA HIS A 86 -19.37 7.35 -7.74
C HIS A 86 -19.62 8.56 -6.86
N HIS A 87 -20.78 9.19 -6.99
CA HIS A 87 -21.21 10.24 -6.07
C HIS A 87 -22.56 9.83 -5.49
N PHE A 88 -22.69 9.99 -4.17
CA PHE A 88 -23.92 9.70 -3.46
C PHE A 88 -24.50 10.99 -2.90
N THR A 89 -25.82 11.12 -3.01
CA THR A 89 -26.58 12.22 -2.41
C THR A 89 -27.13 11.83 -1.04
N GLU A 90 -27.44 12.82 -0.21
CA GLU A 90 -28.11 12.57 1.08
C GLU A 90 -29.49 11.95 0.80
N GLY A 91 -29.80 10.85 1.50
CA GLY A 91 -31.00 10.05 1.27
C GLY A 91 -30.78 8.80 0.41
N ASP A 92 -29.66 8.68 -0.30
CA ASP A 92 -29.38 7.50 -1.13
C ASP A 92 -29.21 6.23 -0.28
N LEU A 93 -29.72 5.12 -0.80
CA LEU A 93 -29.47 3.80 -0.25
C LEU A 93 -28.17 3.22 -0.82
N VAL A 94 -27.30 2.73 0.06
CA VAL A 94 -25.98 2.20 -0.29
C VAL A 94 -25.69 0.90 0.48
N TRP A 95 -25.03 -0.04 -0.18
CA TRP A 95 -24.42 -1.20 0.48
C TRP A 95 -23.11 -0.81 1.13
N MET A 96 -22.84 -1.31 2.34
CA MET A 96 -21.58 -1.08 3.06
C MET A 96 -20.71 -2.34 3.07
N TYR A 97 -19.47 -2.25 2.60
CA TYR A 97 -18.49 -3.34 2.71
C TYR A 97 -17.94 -3.47 4.14
N ASN A 98 -18.19 -4.61 4.77
CA ASN A 98 -17.72 -5.00 6.10
C ASN A 98 -16.76 -6.20 6.01
N PRO A 99 -15.43 -5.99 6.15
CA PRO A 99 -14.46 -7.07 6.10
C PRO A 99 -14.41 -7.90 7.39
N LYS A 100 -15.22 -7.59 8.42
CA LYS A 100 -15.20 -8.32 9.69
C LYS A 100 -15.69 -9.74 9.49
N GLN A 101 -14.79 -10.70 9.74
CA GLN A 101 -15.12 -12.12 9.70
C GLN A 101 -15.85 -12.55 10.97
N ARG A 102 -16.96 -13.26 10.80
CA ARG A 102 -17.65 -13.90 11.93
C ARG A 102 -16.91 -15.19 12.29
N ARG A 103 -16.61 -15.39 13.57
CA ARG A 103 -16.00 -16.63 14.06
C ARG A 103 -16.96 -17.81 13.87
N GLY A 104 -16.44 -18.98 13.52
CA GLY A 104 -17.22 -20.20 13.34
C GLY A 104 -17.84 -20.39 11.95
N LEU A 105 -17.62 -19.45 11.03
CA LEU A 105 -18.08 -19.53 9.64
C LEU A 105 -16.88 -19.48 8.69
N SER A 106 -16.96 -20.19 7.56
CA SER A 106 -15.90 -20.17 6.54
C SER A 106 -15.78 -18.77 5.93
N PRO A 107 -14.60 -18.12 5.94
CA PRO A 107 -14.41 -16.77 5.41
C PRO A 107 -14.83 -16.61 3.95
N LYS A 108 -14.76 -17.67 3.15
CA LYS A 108 -15.11 -17.65 1.72
C LYS A 108 -16.62 -17.61 1.46
N LEU A 109 -17.43 -18.05 2.41
CA LEU A 109 -18.90 -18.13 2.27
C LEU A 109 -19.62 -16.98 2.98
N GLN A 110 -18.88 -16.03 3.55
CA GLN A 110 -19.47 -14.89 4.25
C GLN A 110 -19.80 -13.76 3.29
N GLN A 111 -21.02 -13.23 3.41
CA GLN A 111 -21.38 -11.99 2.71
C GLN A 111 -20.70 -10.80 3.39
N ASN A 112 -19.78 -10.16 2.70
CA ASN A 112 -19.09 -8.96 3.20
C ASN A 112 -19.88 -7.67 2.98
N TRP A 113 -20.86 -7.65 2.08
CA TRP A 113 -21.70 -6.49 1.83
C TRP A 113 -22.89 -6.51 2.79
N GLU A 114 -23.03 -5.44 3.58
CA GLU A 114 -24.03 -5.34 4.64
C GLU A 114 -25.06 -4.25 4.33
N GLY A 115 -26.33 -4.64 4.34
CA GLY A 115 -27.54 -3.82 4.39
C GLY A 115 -27.76 -2.87 3.21
N PRO A 116 -28.96 -2.29 3.10
CA PRO A 116 -29.08 -0.90 2.70
C PRO A 116 -28.75 -0.01 3.91
N TYR A 117 -27.84 0.93 3.72
CA TYR A 117 -27.57 2.05 4.60
C TYR A 117 -28.03 3.32 3.90
N THR A 118 -28.52 4.30 4.65
CA THR A 118 -28.89 5.61 4.10
C THR A 118 -27.75 6.58 4.29
N VAL A 119 -27.41 7.33 3.23
CA VAL A 119 -26.45 8.44 3.32
C VAL A 119 -27.10 9.58 4.09
N VAL A 120 -26.54 9.92 5.24
CA VAL A 120 -27.04 11.01 6.09
C VAL A 120 -26.44 12.33 5.68
N LYS A 121 -25.12 12.34 5.45
CA LYS A 121 -24.38 13.53 5.13
C LYS A 121 -23.11 13.21 4.35
N LYS A 122 -22.83 14.01 3.33
CA LYS A 122 -21.53 14.03 2.66
C LYS A 122 -20.58 14.90 3.50
N LEU A 123 -19.52 14.30 4.06
CA LEU A 123 -18.53 15.05 4.84
C LEU A 123 -17.44 15.62 3.92
N ASN A 124 -16.95 14.79 3.00
CA ASN A 124 -16.02 15.14 1.93
C ASN A 124 -16.40 14.36 0.66
N ASP A 125 -15.74 14.62 -0.47
CA ASP A 125 -15.95 13.86 -1.71
C ASP A 125 -15.67 12.36 -1.55
N VAL A 126 -14.75 12.03 -0.65
CA VAL A 126 -14.26 10.66 -0.41
C VAL A 126 -14.93 10.01 0.81
N VAL A 127 -15.51 10.81 1.71
CA VAL A 127 -15.96 10.34 3.03
C VAL A 127 -17.42 10.72 3.28
N TYR A 128 -18.23 9.71 3.55
CA TYR A 128 -19.66 9.82 3.76
C TYR A 128 -20.03 9.35 5.17
N ARG A 129 -21.07 9.97 5.72
CA ARG A 129 -21.69 9.52 6.97
C ARG A 129 -22.97 8.79 6.62
N VAL A 130 -23.05 7.51 6.98
CA VAL A 130 -24.18 6.63 6.70
C VAL A 130 -24.83 6.13 7.99
N HIS A 131 -26.14 5.92 7.98
CA HIS A 131 -26.86 5.23 9.06
C HIS A 131 -27.51 3.96 8.53
N ARG A 132 -27.74 2.98 9.41
CA ARG A 132 -28.50 1.77 9.05
C ARG A 132 -29.99 1.92 9.38
N SER A 133 -30.29 2.62 10.46
CA SER A 133 -31.63 2.92 10.92
C SER A 133 -31.59 4.23 11.72
N PRO A 134 -32.72 4.91 11.93
CA PRO A 134 -32.77 6.20 12.64
C PRO A 134 -32.17 6.14 14.05
N ASN A 135 -32.31 5.01 14.72
CA ASN A 135 -31.83 4.80 16.09
C ASN A 135 -30.40 4.27 16.16
N ALA A 136 -29.80 3.89 15.03
CA ALA A 136 -28.45 3.35 14.98
C ALA A 136 -27.41 4.47 14.95
N LYS A 137 -26.28 4.25 15.62
CA LYS A 137 -25.13 5.17 15.58
C LYS A 137 -24.65 5.34 14.12
N PRO A 138 -24.59 6.57 13.59
CA PRO A 138 -24.04 6.82 12.27
C PRO A 138 -22.57 6.41 12.17
N LYS A 139 -22.17 5.90 11.01
CA LYS A 139 -20.79 5.49 10.70
C LYS A 139 -20.21 6.40 9.63
N VAL A 140 -18.93 6.73 9.78
CA VAL A 140 -18.15 7.48 8.78
C VAL A 140 -17.36 6.49 7.94
N ILE A 141 -17.58 6.50 6.62
CA ILE A 141 -17.11 5.46 5.70
C ILE A 141 -16.55 6.09 4.43
N HIS A 142 -15.46 5.49 3.92
CA HIS A 142 -14.85 5.85 2.65
C HIS A 142 -15.68 5.34 1.47
N ILE A 143 -15.75 6.11 0.40
CA ILE A 143 -16.55 5.83 -0.80
C ILE A 143 -16.28 4.47 -1.45
N ASN A 144 -15.01 4.04 -1.54
CA ASN A 144 -14.61 2.70 -1.99
C ASN A 144 -15.21 1.51 -1.20
N ARG A 145 -15.81 1.77 -0.03
CA ARG A 145 -16.53 0.76 0.77
C ARG A 145 -18.05 0.87 0.66
N LEU A 146 -18.53 1.77 -0.18
CA LEU A 146 -19.94 1.95 -0.48
C LEU A 146 -20.21 1.48 -1.90
N ALA A 147 -21.35 0.84 -2.10
CA ALA A 147 -21.85 0.50 -3.43
C ALA A 147 -23.30 0.97 -3.56
N PRO A 148 -23.74 1.42 -4.75
CA PRO A 148 -25.12 1.84 -4.95
C PRO A 148 -26.08 0.69 -4.65
N TYR A 149 -27.14 0.96 -3.88
CA TYR A 149 -28.22 0.01 -3.67
C TYR A 149 -29.19 0.09 -4.86
N ARG A 150 -29.34 -1.00 -5.60
CA ARG A 150 -30.39 -1.14 -6.61
C ARG A 150 -31.55 -1.89 -5.96
N ALA A 151 -32.68 -1.23 -5.76
CA ALA A 151 -33.91 -1.94 -5.48
C ALA A 151 -34.20 -2.82 -6.71
N THR A 152 -34.26 -4.13 -6.52
CA THR A 152 -34.90 -4.99 -7.51
C THR A 152 -36.38 -4.73 -7.36
N ASP A 153 -36.97 -4.04 -8.33
CA ASP A 153 -38.41 -3.80 -8.40
C ASP A 153 -39.12 -5.14 -8.64
N ASN A 154 -39.18 -5.98 -7.61
CA ASN A 154 -39.97 -7.21 -7.62
C ASN A 154 -41.45 -6.85 -7.37
N SER A 155 -41.93 -5.85 -8.09
CA SER A 155 -43.33 -5.45 -8.17
C SER A 155 -43.73 -5.53 -9.64
N SER A 156 -43.89 -6.76 -10.12
CA SER A 156 -44.72 -7.14 -11.28
C SER A 156 -44.65 -8.66 -11.48
N MET A 157 -45.51 -9.37 -10.74
CA MET A 157 -46.28 -10.58 -11.09
C MET A 157 -46.55 -11.45 -9.87
#